data_AF-A0A921RMD6-F1
#
_entry.id   AF-A0A921RMD6-F1
#
_cell.length_a   1.000
_cell.length_b   1.000
_cell.length_c   1.000
_cell.angle_alpha   90.00
_cell.angle_beta   90.00
_cell.angle_gamma   90.00
#
_symmetry.space_group_name_H-M   'P 1'
#
loop_
_entity.id
_entity.type
_entity.pdbx_description
1 polymer ?
#
loop_
_entity_poly.entity_id
_entity_poly.type
_entity_poly.pdbx_seq_one_letter_code
_entity_poly.pdbx_strand_id
1 'polypeptide(L)'
;MITGSLIPFIEHNDVNRALMSSNMQRQAVPLSRSEKCIVGTGLERQTALDSEVSVIAEREGKIISSDSHKILLSSSGKTISIPLVAHRHS
;
A
#
# COMPACT_ATOMS: atom_id res chain seq x y z
N MET A 1 -9.61 3.82 -14.32
CA MET A 1 -8.85 3.53 -13.07
C MET A 1 -9.39 4.41 -11.95
N ILE A 2 -9.34 3.86 -10.74
CA ILE A 2 -10.19 4.07 -9.56
C ILE A 2 -9.75 5.30 -8.73
N THR A 3 -9.12 6.33 -9.32
CA THR A 3 -8.50 7.43 -8.56
C THR A 3 -9.53 8.32 -7.85
N GLY A 4 -10.68 8.57 -8.50
CA GLY A 4 -11.74 9.39 -7.91
C GLY A 4 -12.36 8.78 -6.65
N SER A 5 -12.29 7.45 -6.51
CA SER A 5 -12.85 6.74 -5.37
C SER A 5 -12.03 6.87 -4.08
N LEU A 6 -10.79 7.38 -4.18
CA LEU A 6 -9.94 7.71 -3.03
C LEU A 6 -10.11 9.18 -2.60
N ILE A 7 -11.00 9.93 -3.24
CA ILE A 7 -11.31 11.30 -2.86
C ILE A 7 -12.48 11.28 -1.86
N PRO A 8 -12.27 11.70 -0.60
CA PRO A 8 -13.36 11.76 0.37
C PRO A 8 -14.40 12.82 -0.05
N PHE A 9 -15.67 12.53 0.21
CA PHE A 9 -16.80 13.42 -0.10
C PHE A 9 -16.86 13.83 -1.59
N ILE A 10 -16.48 12.91 -2.48
CA ILE A 10 -16.42 13.18 -3.92
C ILE A 10 -17.75 13.67 -4.50
N GLU A 11 -18.87 13.23 -3.92
CA GLU A 11 -20.23 13.65 -4.26
C GLU A 11 -20.49 15.15 -4.04
N HIS A 12 -19.65 15.81 -3.23
CA HIS A 12 -19.70 17.25 -2.97
C HIS A 12 -18.73 18.06 -3.85
N ASN A 13 -17.97 17.40 -4.73
CA ASN A 13 -16.98 18.03 -5.59
C ASN A 13 -17.42 18.00 -7.06
N ASP A 14 -17.09 19.05 -7.81
CA ASP A 14 -17.29 19.06 -9.26
C ASP A 14 -16.23 18.20 -9.99
N VAL A 15 -16.52 17.88 -11.26
CA VAL A 15 -15.70 16.99 -12.08
C VAL A 15 -14.28 17.50 -12.30
N ASN A 16 -14.08 18.82 -12.44
CA ASN A 16 -12.75 19.36 -12.71
C ASN A 16 -11.87 19.28 -11.48
N ARG A 17 -12.40 19.60 -10.29
CA ARG A 17 -11.66 19.45 -9.02
C ARG A 17 -11.37 17.98 -8.73
N ALA A 18 -12.35 17.08 -8.94
CA ALA A 18 -12.16 15.64 -8.81
C ALA A 18 -11.05 15.09 -9.72
N LEU A 19 -11.00 15.55 -10.97
CA LEU A 19 -9.97 15.18 -11.94
C LEU A 19 -8.59 15.70 -11.51
N MET A 20 -8.50 16.94 -11.06
CA MET A 20 -7.25 17.50 -10.54
C MET A 20 -6.74 16.70 -9.34
N SER A 21 -7.58 16.41 -8.34
CA SER A 21 -7.21 15.61 -7.18
C SER A 21 -6.73 14.20 -7.57
N SER A 22 -7.42 13.58 -8.52
CA SER A 22 -7.02 12.29 -9.11
C SER A 22 -5.64 12.31 -9.77
N ASN A 23 -5.30 13.40 -10.44
CA ASN A 23 -3.99 13.59 -11.06
C ASN A 23 -2.90 13.85 -10.00
N MET A 24 -3.21 14.64 -9.00
CA MET A 24 -2.29 14.93 -7.88
C MET A 24 -1.92 13.65 -7.12
N GLN A 25 -2.86 12.73 -6.91
CA GLN A 25 -2.56 11.44 -6.27
C GLN A 25 -1.53 10.61 -7.06
N ARG A 26 -1.59 10.65 -8.40
CA ARG A 26 -0.61 9.95 -9.26
C ARG A 26 0.77 10.61 -9.29
N GLN A 27 0.85 11.87 -8.87
CA GLN A 27 2.09 12.64 -8.78
C GLN A 27 2.69 12.61 -7.37
N ALA A 28 2.03 11.94 -6.41
CA ALA A 28 2.54 11.82 -5.07
C ALA A 28 3.86 11.06 -5.06
N VAL A 29 4.84 11.58 -4.32
CA VAL A 29 6.15 10.96 -4.12
C VAL A 29 6.16 10.15 -2.81
N PRO A 30 6.84 8.99 -2.77
CA PRO A 30 7.00 8.25 -1.52
C PRO A 30 7.78 9.07 -0.49
N LEU A 31 7.24 9.15 0.73
CA LEU A 31 7.91 9.81 1.86
C LEU A 31 8.73 8.78 2.64
N SER A 32 9.78 9.23 3.33
CA SER A 32 10.55 8.37 4.25
C SER A 32 9.67 7.77 5.37
N ARG A 33 8.61 8.48 5.75
CA ARG A 33 7.60 8.03 6.70
C ARG A 33 6.21 8.36 6.16
N SER A 34 5.55 7.35 5.59
CA SER A 34 4.16 7.47 5.12
C SER A 34 3.18 7.41 6.28
N GLU A 35 2.12 8.21 6.19
CA GLU A 35 1.01 8.23 7.15
C GLU A 35 -0.31 8.03 6.42
N LYS A 36 -1.28 7.41 7.08
CA LYS A 36 -2.63 7.29 6.54
C LYS A 36 -3.38 8.62 6.62
N CYS A 37 -4.35 8.82 5.73
CA CYS A 37 -5.27 9.94 5.84
C CYS A 37 -6.06 9.87 7.17
N ILE A 38 -6.40 11.05 7.71
CA ILE A 38 -7.26 11.16 8.90
C ILE A 38 -8.71 10.78 8.53
N VAL A 39 -9.14 11.17 7.33
CA VAL A 39 -10.44 10.82 6.74
C VAL A 39 -10.17 10.10 5.43
N GLY A 40 -10.62 8.84 5.33
CA GLY A 40 -10.46 8.00 4.15
C GLY A 40 -11.79 7.57 3.54
N THR A 41 -11.73 6.89 2.41
CA THR A 41 -12.89 6.36 1.68
C THR A 41 -13.13 4.87 1.97
N GLY A 42 -12.15 4.19 2.58
CA GLY A 42 -12.18 2.75 2.88
C GLY A 42 -11.57 1.88 1.79
N LEU A 43 -11.24 2.46 0.63
CA LEU A 43 -10.62 1.75 -0.49
C LEU A 43 -9.08 1.77 -0.45
N GLU A 44 -8.48 2.46 0.52
CA GLU A 44 -7.03 2.61 0.64
C GLU A 44 -6.35 1.26 0.84
N ARG A 45 -6.93 0.38 1.67
CA ARG A 45 -6.37 -0.95 1.92
C ARG A 45 -6.37 -1.80 0.66
N GLN A 46 -7.48 -1.81 -0.08
CA GLN A 46 -7.58 -2.57 -1.33
C GLN A 46 -6.59 -2.02 -2.36
N THR A 47 -6.52 -0.69 -2.50
CA THR A 47 -5.57 -0.03 -3.40
C THR A 47 -4.12 -0.37 -3.05
N ALA A 48 -3.77 -0.40 -1.75
CA ALA A 48 -2.43 -0.77 -1.32
C ALA A 48 -2.09 -2.23 -1.64
N LEU A 49 -3.06 -3.15 -1.51
CA LEU A 49 -2.89 -4.55 -1.90
C LEU A 49 -2.73 -4.70 -3.43
N ASP A 50 -3.60 -4.02 -4.19
CA ASP A 50 -3.60 -4.05 -5.65
C ASP A 50 -2.37 -3.35 -6.26
N SER A 51 -1.68 -2.50 -5.50
CA SER A 51 -0.46 -1.82 -5.96
C SER A 51 0.75 -2.73 -6.09
N GLU A 52 0.72 -3.91 -5.46
CA GLU A 52 1.84 -4.85 -5.37
C GLU A 52 3.14 -4.27 -4.76
N VAL A 53 3.08 -3.09 -4.15
CA VAL A 53 4.23 -2.46 -3.47
C VAL A 53 4.44 -3.04 -2.07
N SER A 54 3.36 -3.51 -1.44
CA SER A 54 3.42 -4.12 -0.11
C SER A 54 3.79 -5.60 -0.20
N VAL A 55 4.62 -6.05 0.74
CA VAL A 55 4.94 -7.48 0.88
C VAL A 55 3.77 -8.19 1.58
N ILE A 56 3.22 -9.22 0.92
CA ILE A 56 2.07 -9.99 1.40
C ILE A 56 2.51 -11.43 1.70
N ALA A 57 2.07 -11.98 2.83
CA ALA A 57 2.26 -13.40 3.12
C ALA A 57 1.22 -14.24 2.36
N GLU A 58 1.69 -15.14 1.48
CA GLU A 58 0.81 -16.01 0.68
C GLU A 58 0.11 -17.10 1.50
N ARG A 59 0.63 -17.41 2.69
CA ARG A 59 0.14 -18.47 3.56
C ARG A 59 0.13 -18.01 5.00
N GLU A 60 -0.81 -18.56 5.77
CA GLU A 60 -0.81 -18.40 7.21
C GLU A 60 0.44 -19.04 7.84
N GLY A 61 0.92 -18.44 8.93
CA GLY A 61 2.13 -18.91 9.60
C GLY A 61 2.53 -18.03 10.77
N LYS A 62 3.62 -18.41 11.43
CA LYS A 62 4.20 -17.67 12.55
C LYS A 62 5.54 -17.05 12.13
N ILE A 63 5.74 -15.76 12.45
CA ILE A 63 7.02 -15.09 12.25
C ILE A 63 8.07 -15.72 13.17
N ILE A 64 9.17 -16.19 12.59
CA ILE A 64 10.33 -16.71 13.32
C ILE A 64 11.31 -15.58 13.62
N SER A 65 11.59 -14.75 12.61
CA SER A 65 12.49 -13.61 12.73
C SER A 65 12.15 -12.53 11.69
N SER A 66 12.55 -11.29 11.97
CA SER A 66 12.43 -10.16 11.05
C SER A 66 13.70 -9.33 11.12
N ASP A 67 14.27 -9.01 9.97
CA ASP A 67 15.37 -8.06 9.81
C ASP A 67 15.06 -7.07 8.67
N SER A 68 16.00 -6.18 8.34
CA SER A 68 15.80 -5.14 7.32
C SER A 68 15.78 -5.66 5.87
N HIS A 69 16.20 -6.90 5.63
CA HIS A 69 16.34 -7.50 4.31
C HIS A 69 15.32 -8.62 4.08
N LYS A 70 14.80 -9.25 5.13
CA LYS A 70 13.84 -10.35 5.02
C LYS A 70 13.02 -10.61 6.29
N ILE A 71 11.92 -11.31 6.09
CA ILE A 71 11.07 -11.88 7.12
C ILE A 71 11.07 -13.41 6.97
N LEU A 72 11.31 -14.14 8.05
CA LEU A 72 11.20 -15.60 8.07
C LEU A 72 9.85 -16.03 8.66
N LEU A 73 9.06 -16.76 7.88
CA LEU A 73 7.73 -17.24 8.23
C LEU A 73 7.72 -18.77 8.33
N SER A 74 7.29 -19.33 9.46
CA SER A 74 6.99 -20.76 9.58
C SER A 74 5.56 -21.02 9.13
N SER A 75 5.37 -21.80 8.07
CA SER A 75 4.06 -22.22 7.58
C SER A 75 4.06 -23.72 7.29
N SER A 76 3.10 -24.45 7.87
CA SER A 76 2.90 -25.89 7.64
C SER A 76 4.17 -26.75 7.78
N GLY A 77 5.01 -26.46 8.80
CA GLY A 77 6.26 -27.19 9.06
C GLY A 77 7.43 -26.81 8.14
N LYS A 78 7.27 -25.83 7.25
CA LYS A 78 8.32 -25.27 6.39
C LYS A 78 8.63 -23.84 6.78
N THR A 79 9.88 -23.43 6.58
CA THR A 79 10.30 -22.02 6.74
C THR A 79 10.37 -21.36 5.37
N ILE A 80 9.63 -20.26 5.22
CA ILE A 80 9.54 -19.43 4.01
C ILE A 80 10.31 -18.13 4.29
N SER A 81 11.20 -17.75 3.37
CA SER A 81 11.94 -16.49 3.43
C SER A 81 11.30 -15.47 2.50
N ILE A 82 10.81 -14.38 3.07
CA ILE A 82 10.16 -13.29 2.33
C ILE A 82 11.14 -12.11 2.25
N PRO A 83 11.72 -11.81 1.08
CA PRO A 83 12.67 -10.72 0.93
C PRO A 83 11.98 -9.35 1.02
N LEU A 84 12.63 -8.40 1.69
CA LEU A 84 12.25 -7.00 1.75
C LEU A 84 13.14 -6.20 0.81
N VAL A 85 12.53 -5.37 -0.02
CA VAL A 85 13.27 -4.47 -0.91
C VAL A 85 13.60 -3.19 -0.12
N ALA A 86 14.85 -3.06 0.31
CA ALA A 86 15.35 -1.85 0.94
C ALA A 86 15.99 -0.94 -0.12
N HIS A 87 15.60 0.35 -0.15
CA HIS A 87 16.25 1.41 -0.93
C HIS A 87 16.53 1.05 -2.41
N ARG A 88 15.48 0.69 -3.15
CA ARG A 88 15.59 0.53 -4.61
C ARG A 88 15.71 1.92 -5.24
N HIS A 89 16.84 2.20 -5.89
CA HIS A 89 16.96 3.39 -6.73
C HIS A 89 16.00 3.23 -7.92
N SER A 90 15.22 4.30 -8.17
CA SER A 90 14.32 4.43 -9.34
C SER A 90 15.11 4.59 -10.63
#